data_AF-W2RDP5-F1
#
_entry.id   AF-W2RDP5-F1
#
_cell.length_a   1.000
_cell.length_b   1.000
_cell.length_c   1.000
_cell.angle_alpha   90.00
_cell.angle_beta   90.00
_cell.angle_gamma   90.00
#
_symmetry.space_group_name_H-M   'P 1'
#
loop_
_entity.id
_entity.type
_entity.pdbx_description
1 polymer ?
#
loop_
_entity_poly.entity_id
_entity_poly.type
_entity_poly.pdbx_seq_one_letter_code
_entity_poly.pdbx_strand_id
1 'polypeptide(L)'
;MKLIRPQADIPIVSMSINSNLSNQAHFDLGKALASYCDEDTLILCSGQSTHHFRSTHRRNPTLIEGAKAFQNWLDSTLASDSKLTMEERSEQITNWHNAPGAKFAHSSPDHFLPFVVAAGAGMEEKEPGAKTFFGGWAFDQLSFANYAWGTQE
;
A
#
# COMPACT_ATOMS: atom_id res chain seq x y z
N MET A 1 -13.84 -3.59 8.60
CA MET A 1 -13.79 -4.43 9.81
C MET A 1 -14.85 -5.52 9.86
N LYS A 2 -16.14 -5.26 9.59
CA LYS A 2 -17.20 -6.29 9.64
C LYS A 2 -16.90 -7.59 8.86
N LEU A 3 -16.21 -7.50 7.72
CA LEU A 3 -15.83 -8.68 6.92
C LEU A 3 -14.68 -9.50 7.54
N ILE A 4 -13.73 -8.83 8.20
CA ILE A 4 -12.51 -9.45 8.75
C ILE A 4 -12.75 -9.94 10.19
N ARG A 5 -13.52 -9.18 10.98
CA ARG A 5 -13.88 -9.51 12.37
C ARG A 5 -15.31 -9.07 12.69
N PRO A 6 -16.34 -9.87 12.35
CA PRO A 6 -17.75 -9.53 12.58
C PRO A 6 -18.12 -9.30 14.05
N GLN A 7 -17.40 -9.93 14.98
CA GLN A 7 -17.66 -9.90 16.42
C GLN A 7 -17.40 -8.52 17.05
N ALA A 8 -16.58 -7.68 16.39
CA ALA A 8 -16.22 -6.34 16.85
C ALA A 8 -15.69 -6.31 18.30
N ASP A 9 -14.93 -7.34 18.68
CA ASP A 9 -14.38 -7.58 20.01
C ASP A 9 -12.91 -7.16 20.16
N ILE A 10 -12.33 -6.52 19.13
CA ILE A 10 -10.98 -5.95 19.14
C ILE A 10 -11.13 -4.42 19.21
N PRO A 11 -10.51 -3.73 20.20
CA PRO A 11 -10.50 -2.26 20.25
C PRO A 11 -9.84 -1.65 19.00
N ILE A 12 -10.41 -0.56 18.50
CA ILE A 12 -9.92 0.12 17.29
C ILE A 12 -9.67 1.59 17.60
N VAL A 13 -8.47 2.07 17.27
CA VAL A 13 -8.17 3.49 17.17
C VAL A 13 -8.10 3.86 15.70
N SER A 14 -8.94 4.83 15.28
CA SER A 14 -8.92 5.34 13.92
C SER A 14 -7.98 6.54 13.82
N MET A 15 -7.07 6.50 12.85
CA MET A 15 -6.19 7.63 12.52
C MET A 15 -6.50 8.11 11.10
N SER A 16 -6.57 9.44 10.92
CA SER A 16 -6.77 10.06 9.61
C SER A 16 -5.45 10.29 8.90
N ILE A 17 -5.46 10.26 7.57
CA ILE A 17 -4.34 10.67 6.73
C ILE A 17 -4.41 12.19 6.51
N ASN A 18 -3.26 12.87 6.59
CA ASN A 18 -3.16 14.29 6.31
C ASN A 18 -2.62 14.51 4.89
N SER A 19 -3.51 14.86 3.96
CA SER A 19 -3.20 15.08 2.55
C SER A 19 -2.19 16.21 2.29
N ASN A 20 -1.88 17.05 3.29
CA ASN A 20 -0.88 18.12 3.16
C ASN A 20 0.55 17.66 3.49
N LEU A 21 0.73 16.44 4.01
CA LEU A 21 2.05 15.89 4.32
C LEU A 21 2.69 15.25 3.09
N SER A 22 4.02 15.26 3.05
CA SER A 22 4.79 14.57 2.00
C SER A 22 4.69 13.05 2.14
N ASN A 23 5.00 12.31 1.07
CA ASN A 23 5.12 10.85 1.15
C ASN A 23 6.16 10.42 2.19
N GLN A 24 7.28 11.15 2.30
CA GLN A 24 8.29 10.90 3.33
C GLN A 24 7.71 11.04 4.74
N ALA A 25 6.92 12.09 5.01
CA ALA A 25 6.29 12.27 6.32
C ALA A 25 5.28 11.16 6.65
N HIS A 26 4.56 10.63 5.65
CA HIS A 26 3.69 9.47 5.85
C HIS A 26 4.49 8.18 6.10
N PHE A 27 5.62 8.01 5.43
CA PHE A 27 6.53 6.90 5.67
C PHE A 27 7.12 6.96 7.09
N ASP A 28 7.57 8.14 7.52
CA ASP A 28 8.10 8.37 8.86
C ASP A 28 7.03 8.20 9.95
N LEU A 29 5.77 8.55 9.65
CA LEU A 29 4.64 8.22 10.52
C LEU A 29 4.49 6.71 10.69
N GLY A 30 4.61 5.93 9.60
CA GLY A 30 4.64 4.48 9.67
C GLY A 30 5.74 3.97 10.59
N LYS A 31 6.97 4.47 10.42
CA LYS A 31 8.10 4.12 11.28
C LYS A 31 7.87 4.43 12.75
N ALA A 32 7.25 5.58 13.04
CA ALA A 32 6.92 5.98 14.40
C ALA A 32 5.84 5.09 15.05
N LEU A 33 5.03 4.41 14.24
CA LEU A 33 4.02 3.47 14.71
C LEU A 33 4.55 2.03 14.84
N ALA A 34 5.67 1.70 14.18
CA ALA A 34 6.18 0.33 14.07
C ALA A 34 6.34 -0.37 15.42
N SER A 35 6.79 0.34 16.47
CA SER A 35 6.99 -0.26 17.79
C SER A 35 5.71 -0.78 18.45
N TYR A 36 4.53 -0.27 18.06
CA TYR A 36 3.27 -0.81 18.59
C TYR A 36 2.99 -2.22 18.07
N CYS A 37 3.55 -2.63 16.93
CA CYS A 37 3.42 -4.00 16.43
C CYS A 37 4.00 -5.04 17.40
N ASP A 38 4.98 -4.66 18.23
CA ASP A 38 5.55 -5.51 19.28
C ASP A 38 4.65 -5.60 20.53
N GLU A 39 3.63 -4.74 20.63
CA GLU A 39 2.70 -4.62 21.76
C GLU A 39 1.31 -5.20 21.43
N ASP A 40 1.26 -6.37 20.76
CA ASP A 40 0.02 -7.08 20.39
C ASP A 40 -0.97 -6.19 19.58
N THR A 41 -0.42 -5.26 18.78
CA THR A 41 -1.21 -4.33 17.97
C THR A 41 -1.06 -4.62 16.48
N LEU A 42 -2.18 -4.67 15.77
CA LEU A 42 -2.21 -4.72 14.30
C LEU A 42 -2.38 -3.32 13.71
N ILE A 43 -1.40 -2.88 12.91
CA ILE A 43 -1.55 -1.70 12.06
C ILE A 43 -2.25 -2.11 10.77
N LEU A 44 -3.49 -1.64 10.59
CA LEU A 44 -4.28 -1.89 9.39
C LEU A 44 -4.44 -0.60 8.57
N CYS A 45 -3.78 -0.54 7.42
CA CYS A 45 -3.93 0.56 6.48
C CYS A 45 -4.86 0.15 5.32
N SER A 46 -6.04 0.75 5.26
CA SER A 46 -7.02 0.47 4.19
C SER A 46 -6.94 1.55 3.11
N GLY A 47 -6.71 1.12 1.87
CA GLY A 47 -6.61 1.98 0.70
C GLY A 47 -6.82 1.15 -0.58
N GLN A 48 -6.26 1.61 -1.70
CA GLN A 48 -6.25 0.86 -2.95
C GLN A 48 -4.92 1.05 -3.69
N SER A 49 -4.36 -0.05 -4.19
CA SER A 49 -3.12 -0.03 -4.98
C SER A 49 -3.29 0.66 -6.33
N THR A 50 -4.49 0.67 -6.91
CA THR A 50 -4.82 1.52 -8.06
C THR A 50 -6.22 2.08 -7.88
N HIS A 51 -6.35 3.40 -7.98
CA HIS A 51 -7.61 4.12 -7.84
C HIS A 51 -7.57 5.46 -8.58
N HIS A 52 -7.99 5.44 -9.85
CA HIS A 52 -8.08 6.63 -10.68
C HIS A 52 -9.53 7.12 -10.70
N PHE A 53 -9.81 8.38 -10.35
CA PHE A 53 -11.19 8.90 -10.25
C PHE A 53 -11.97 8.80 -11.58
N ARG A 54 -11.29 8.92 -12.71
CA ARG A 54 -11.86 8.72 -14.06
C ARG A 54 -12.00 7.25 -14.46
N SER A 55 -11.70 6.31 -13.58
CA SER A 55 -12.08 4.90 -13.69
C SER A 55 -13.61 4.82 -13.63
N THR A 56 -14.27 5.15 -14.74
CA THR A 56 -15.70 4.91 -14.91
C THR A 56 -15.96 3.40 -14.94
N HIS A 57 -17.23 3.00 -14.83
CA HIS A 57 -17.67 1.61 -15.06
C HIS A 57 -17.40 1.09 -16.49
N ARG A 58 -16.65 1.84 -17.32
CA ARG A 58 -16.23 1.45 -18.66
C ARG A 58 -14.73 1.18 -18.69
N ARG A 59 -14.36 0.06 -19.32
CA ARG A 59 -12.97 -0.32 -19.58
C ARG A 59 -12.29 0.72 -20.48
N ASN A 60 -11.20 1.32 -20.01
CA ASN A 60 -10.33 2.18 -20.81
C ASN A 60 -8.96 1.48 -20.95
N PRO A 61 -8.56 1.06 -22.16
CA PRO A 61 -7.32 0.32 -22.37
C PRO A 61 -6.08 1.00 -21.79
N THR A 62 -5.95 2.32 -21.96
CA THR A 62 -4.80 3.08 -21.44
C THR A 62 -4.77 3.14 -19.92
N LEU A 63 -5.94 3.29 -19.27
CA LEU A 63 -6.01 3.23 -17.80
C LEU A 63 -5.68 1.83 -17.28
N ILE A 64 -6.17 0.79 -17.97
CA ILE A 64 -5.91 -0.62 -17.62
C ILE A 64 -4.42 -0.92 -17.73
N GLU A 65 -3.76 -0.56 -18.83
CA GLU A 65 -2.33 -0.79 -19.02
C GLU A 65 -1.50 -0.03 -17.98
N GLY A 66 -1.83 1.23 -17.71
CA GLY A 66 -1.16 2.02 -16.70
C GLY A 66 -1.35 1.49 -15.27
N ALA A 67 -2.57 1.05 -14.91
CA ALA A 67 -2.84 0.44 -13.62
C ALA A 67 -2.06 -0.87 -13.43
N LYS A 68 -1.99 -1.71 -14.48
CA LYS A 68 -1.17 -2.94 -14.46
C LYS A 68 0.32 -2.64 -14.34
N ALA A 69 0.82 -1.63 -15.05
CA ALA A 69 2.22 -1.22 -14.94
C ALA A 69 2.58 -0.77 -13.51
N PHE A 70 1.69 0.00 -12.87
CA PHE A 70 1.89 0.43 -11.49
C PHE A 70 1.82 -0.73 -10.50
N GLN A 71 0.84 -1.63 -10.66
CA GLN A 71 0.73 -2.82 -9.81
C GLN A 71 1.96 -3.72 -9.94
N ASN A 72 2.43 -3.97 -11.17
CA ASN A 72 3.64 -4.75 -11.40
C ASN A 72 4.87 -4.08 -10.77
N TRP A 73 4.99 -2.75 -10.85
CA TRP A 73 6.04 -2.02 -10.15
C TRP A 73 5.93 -2.21 -8.64
N LEU A 74 4.74 -2.09 -8.07
CA LEU A 74 4.52 -2.24 -6.63
C LEU A 74 4.93 -3.63 -6.14
N ASP A 75 4.54 -4.68 -6.85
CA ASP A 75 4.94 -6.06 -6.56
C ASP A 75 6.46 -6.24 -6.69
N SER A 76 7.06 -5.77 -7.79
CA SER A 76 8.51 -5.87 -8.02
C SER A 76 9.33 -5.09 -7.01
N THR A 77 8.75 -4.05 -6.39
CA THR A 77 9.40 -3.23 -5.39
C THR A 77 9.22 -3.80 -3.99
N LEU A 78 8.01 -4.24 -3.62
CA LEU A 78 7.68 -4.52 -2.22
C LEU A 78 7.40 -5.98 -1.88
N ALA A 79 7.22 -6.88 -2.84
CA ALA A 79 7.03 -8.29 -2.52
C ALA A 79 8.28 -8.92 -1.86
N SER A 80 8.08 -10.03 -1.14
CA SER A 80 9.14 -10.80 -0.47
C SER A 80 10.21 -11.35 -1.42
N ASP A 81 9.91 -11.55 -2.69
CA ASP A 81 10.86 -12.06 -3.69
C ASP A 81 11.74 -10.98 -4.34
N SER A 82 11.35 -9.71 -4.20
CA SER A 82 12.12 -8.56 -4.68
C SER A 82 13.53 -8.53 -4.09
N LYS A 83 14.50 -8.11 -4.91
CA LYS A 83 15.93 -8.07 -4.56
C LYS A 83 16.40 -6.73 -4.04
N LEU A 84 15.49 -5.75 -3.95
CA LEU A 84 15.80 -4.42 -3.45
C LEU A 84 16.07 -4.44 -1.94
N THR A 85 17.03 -3.62 -1.52
CA THR A 85 17.30 -3.34 -0.11
C THR A 85 16.15 -2.55 0.54
N MET A 86 16.11 -2.48 1.87
CA MET A 86 15.15 -1.64 2.57
C MET A 86 15.27 -0.15 2.15
N GLU A 87 16.50 0.34 1.95
CA GLU A 87 16.76 1.71 1.51
C GLU A 87 16.18 1.98 0.11
N GLU A 88 16.45 1.10 -0.86
CA GLU A 88 15.93 1.22 -2.23
C GLU A 88 14.39 1.17 -2.26
N ARG A 89 13.78 0.28 -1.45
CA ARG A 89 12.32 0.19 -1.31
C ARG A 89 11.73 1.47 -0.71
N SER A 90 12.38 2.01 0.32
CA SER A 90 11.97 3.24 0.99
C SER A 90 12.05 4.44 0.05
N GLU A 91 13.13 4.54 -0.73
CA GLU A 91 13.28 5.58 -1.76
C GLU A 91 12.20 5.45 -2.83
N GLN A 92 11.95 4.25 -3.34
CA GLN A 92 10.95 4.03 -4.37
C GLN A 92 9.53 4.31 -3.89
N ILE A 93 9.16 3.87 -2.68
CA ILE A 93 7.80 4.06 -2.17
C ILE A 93 7.52 5.52 -1.79
N THR A 94 8.53 6.26 -1.31
CA THR A 94 8.37 7.70 -1.03
C THR A 94 8.33 8.52 -2.31
N ASN A 95 8.92 8.03 -3.41
CA ASN A 95 8.89 8.63 -4.74
C ASN A 95 7.91 7.96 -5.71
N TRP A 96 6.87 7.27 -5.20
CA TRP A 96 5.96 6.45 -6.01
C TRP A 96 5.29 7.18 -7.18
N HIS A 97 5.17 8.51 -7.13
CA HIS A 97 4.66 9.31 -8.24
C HIS A 97 5.49 9.19 -9.53
N ASN A 98 6.76 8.83 -9.42
CA ASN A 98 7.66 8.59 -10.55
C ASN A 98 7.55 7.15 -11.10
N ALA A 99 6.80 6.27 -10.43
CA ALA A 99 6.66 4.88 -10.83
C ALA A 99 5.97 4.74 -12.20
N PRO A 100 6.28 3.67 -12.95
CA PRO A 100 5.55 3.32 -14.16
C PRO A 100 4.05 3.28 -13.91
N GLY A 101 3.28 3.98 -14.73
CA GLY A 101 1.82 3.94 -14.63
C GLY A 101 1.19 4.78 -13.50
N ALA A 102 1.97 5.42 -12.62
CA ALA A 102 1.45 6.12 -11.43
C ALA A 102 0.31 7.11 -11.74
N LYS A 103 0.48 7.96 -12.76
CA LYS A 103 -0.55 8.94 -13.19
C LYS A 103 -1.83 8.30 -13.74
N PHE A 104 -1.76 7.04 -14.18
CA PHE A 104 -2.91 6.28 -14.69
C PHE A 104 -3.55 5.44 -13.58
N ALA A 105 -2.76 4.97 -12.62
CA ALA A 105 -3.24 4.28 -11.43
C ALA A 105 -3.92 5.25 -10.45
N HIS A 106 -3.44 6.49 -10.33
CA HIS A 106 -3.91 7.45 -9.34
C HIS A 106 -4.08 8.84 -9.97
N SER A 107 -5.28 9.42 -9.84
CA SER A 107 -5.56 10.82 -10.20
C SER A 107 -5.26 11.79 -9.06
N SER A 108 -5.28 11.29 -7.81
CA SER A 108 -4.85 11.96 -6.59
C SER A 108 -4.16 10.93 -5.67
N PRO A 109 -3.29 11.36 -4.75
CA PRO A 109 -2.53 10.45 -3.89
C PRO A 109 -3.38 9.75 -2.81
N ASP A 110 -4.58 10.27 -2.50
CA ASP A 110 -5.27 10.03 -1.21
C ASP A 110 -5.49 8.55 -0.88
N HIS A 111 -5.83 7.72 -1.87
CA HIS A 111 -6.10 6.29 -1.67
C HIS A 111 -4.84 5.41 -1.58
N PHE A 112 -3.68 5.95 -1.96
CA PHE A 112 -2.39 5.26 -1.90
C PHE A 112 -1.56 5.63 -0.65
N LEU A 113 -1.76 6.82 -0.08
CA LEU A 113 -1.03 7.28 1.11
C LEU A 113 -1.10 6.32 2.31
N PRO A 114 -2.23 5.65 2.63
CA PRO A 114 -2.25 4.63 3.69
C PRO A 114 -1.21 3.51 3.46
N PHE A 115 -0.96 3.16 2.21
CA PHE A 115 0.02 2.13 1.87
C PHE A 115 1.46 2.57 2.16
N VAL A 116 1.78 3.86 1.94
CA VAL A 116 3.09 4.43 2.29
C VAL A 116 3.33 4.37 3.81
N VAL A 117 2.29 4.62 4.61
CA VAL A 117 2.35 4.45 6.08
C VAL A 117 2.58 2.98 6.44
N ALA A 118 1.87 2.05 5.81
CA ALA A 118 2.04 0.61 6.05
C ALA A 118 3.47 0.13 5.75
N ALA A 119 4.05 0.57 4.63
CA ALA A 119 5.42 0.23 4.27
C ALA A 119 6.43 0.78 5.30
N GLY A 120 6.24 2.01 5.78
CA GLY A 120 7.08 2.58 6.85
C GLY A 120 6.98 1.84 8.18
N ALA A 121 5.80 1.27 8.48
CA ALA A 121 5.58 0.51 9.71
C ALA A 121 6.06 -0.94 9.63
N GLY A 122 6.00 -1.56 8.45
CA GLY A 122 6.20 -3.00 8.27
C GLY A 122 7.58 -3.42 7.78
N MET A 123 8.31 -2.56 7.05
CA MET A 123 9.62 -2.94 6.53
C MET A 123 10.68 -2.98 7.63
N GLU A 124 11.41 -4.09 7.70
CA GLU A 124 12.58 -4.27 8.55
C GLU A 124 13.81 -4.62 7.73
N GLU A 125 15.01 -4.28 8.21
CA GLU A 125 16.27 -4.51 7.48
C GLU A 125 16.51 -5.99 7.13
N LYS A 126 16.10 -6.90 8.01
CA LYS A 126 16.28 -8.34 7.78
C LYS A 126 15.28 -8.90 6.79
N GLU A 127 14.04 -8.40 6.81
CA GLU A 127 12.92 -8.90 6.02
C GLU A 127 12.06 -7.74 5.49
N PRO A 128 12.57 -6.95 4.53
CA PRO A 128 11.87 -5.73 4.09
C PRO A 128 10.70 -6.02 3.14
N GLY A 129 10.57 -7.24 2.65
CA GLY A 129 9.55 -7.59 1.66
C GLY A 129 8.24 -8.07 2.29
N ALA A 130 7.13 -7.58 1.76
CA ALA A 130 5.79 -7.99 2.16
C ALA A 130 5.36 -9.30 1.48
N LYS A 131 4.67 -10.14 2.25
CA LYS A 131 3.85 -11.21 1.70
C LYS A 131 2.69 -10.60 0.92
N THR A 132 2.56 -10.95 -0.35
CA THR A 132 1.50 -10.44 -1.22
C THR A 132 0.29 -11.37 -1.22
N PHE A 133 -0.90 -10.78 -1.20
CA PHE A 133 -2.16 -11.48 -1.37
C PHE A 133 -2.93 -10.81 -2.50
N PHE A 134 -3.24 -11.59 -3.53
CA PHE A 134 -4.00 -11.08 -4.66
C PHE A 134 -5.49 -10.98 -4.30
N GLY A 135 -6.02 -9.74 -4.22
CA GLY A 135 -7.44 -9.50 -3.97
C GLY A 135 -8.29 -9.32 -5.23
N GLY A 136 -7.72 -9.50 -6.42
CA GLY A 136 -8.44 -9.35 -7.69
C GLY A 136 -8.42 -7.95 -8.29
N TRP A 137 -9.14 -7.80 -9.40
CA TRP A 137 -9.34 -6.54 -10.11
C TRP A 137 -10.82 -6.25 -10.31
N ALA A 138 -11.22 -4.98 -10.15
CA ALA A 138 -12.48 -4.47 -10.69
C ALA A 138 -12.22 -3.70 -11.99
N PHE A 139 -13.04 -3.97 -13.02
CA PHE A 139 -12.96 -3.32 -14.33
C PHE A 139 -11.55 -3.36 -14.97
N ASP A 140 -10.72 -4.32 -14.57
CA ASP A 140 -9.31 -4.50 -14.98
C ASP A 140 -8.37 -3.30 -14.68
N GLN A 141 -8.82 -2.32 -13.87
CA GLN A 141 -8.05 -1.11 -13.57
C GLN A 141 -8.05 -0.71 -12.09
N LEU A 142 -8.91 -1.33 -11.26
CA LEU A 142 -8.92 -1.18 -9.81
C LEU A 142 -8.36 -2.43 -9.15
N SER A 143 -7.14 -2.35 -8.63
CA SER A 143 -6.46 -3.44 -7.92
C SER A 143 -6.89 -3.45 -6.46
N PHE A 144 -7.15 -4.66 -5.95
CA PHE A 144 -7.36 -4.93 -4.53
C PHE A 144 -6.21 -5.75 -3.94
N ALA A 145 -4.99 -5.59 -4.45
CA ALA A 145 -3.81 -6.25 -3.89
C ALA A 145 -3.62 -5.88 -2.41
N ASN A 146 -3.18 -6.86 -1.61
CA ASN A 146 -2.90 -6.69 -0.19
C ASN A 146 -1.47 -7.13 0.09
N TYR A 147 -0.86 -6.49 1.08
CA TYR A 147 0.53 -6.69 1.47
C TYR A 147 0.58 -6.79 2.98
N ALA A 148 1.33 -7.76 3.50
CA ALA A 148 1.56 -7.90 4.93
C ALA A 148 3.04 -8.10 5.22
N TRP A 149 3.51 -7.38 6.24
CA TRP A 149 4.82 -7.57 6.84
C TRP A 149 4.67 -8.21 8.22
N GLY A 150 5.76 -8.75 8.77
CA GLY A 150 5.76 -9.36 10.09
C GLY A 150 4.86 -10.60 10.21
N THR A 151 4.52 -11.25 9.10
CA THR A 151 3.73 -12.49 9.13
C THR A 151 4.63 -13.65 9.54
N GLN A 152 4.35 -14.28 10.68
CA GLN A 152 4.99 -15.55 11.04
C GLN A 152 4.51 -16.65 10.08
N GLU A 153 5.42 -17.53 9.66
CA GLU A 153 5.08 -18.77 8.93
C GLU A 153 4.50 -19.85 9.85
#